data_AF-A0A157ZNH9-F1
#
_entry.id   AF-A0A157ZNH9-F1
#
_cell.length_a   1.000
_cell.length_b   1.000
_cell.length_c   1.000
_cell.angle_alpha   90.00
_cell.angle_beta   90.00
_cell.angle_gamma   90.00
#
_symmetry.space_group_name_H-M   'P 1'
#
loop_
_entity.id
_entity.type
_entity.pdbx_description
1 polymer ?
#
loop_
_entity_poly.entity_id
_entity_poly.type
_entity_poly.pdbx_seq_one_letter_code
_entity_poly.pdbx_strand_id
1 'polypeptide(L)'
;MKKIILCAAALMPLLAHAQWYGSQQQIGNNSYGSYSGPNGSSMNSSSTQIGNTTYTNQSYSDGQGHTTYSNTSSTRIGNTVYTNGY
;
A
#
# COMPACT_ATOMS: atom_id res chain seq x y z
N MET A 1 -29.04 12.53 48.65
CA MET A 1 -29.13 11.48 47.61
C MET A 1 -28.07 11.76 46.55
N LYS A 2 -27.13 10.82 46.34
CA LYS A 2 -26.01 10.96 45.40
C LYS A 2 -26.53 10.74 43.96
N LYS A 3 -26.34 11.72 43.07
CA LYS A 3 -26.67 11.58 41.65
C LYS A 3 -25.44 11.05 40.93
N ILE A 4 -25.57 9.85 40.35
CA ILE A 4 -24.54 9.18 39.57
C ILE A 4 -24.46 9.91 38.22
N ILE A 5 -23.25 10.33 37.86
CA ILE A 5 -22.91 10.92 36.56
C ILE A 5 -22.78 9.76 35.57
N LEU A 6 -23.68 9.67 34.60
CA LEU A 6 -23.52 8.77 33.45
C LEU A 6 -22.64 9.49 32.43
N CYS A 7 -21.33 9.22 32.44
CA CYS A 7 -20.47 9.57 31.32
C CYS A 7 -20.90 8.68 30.14
N ALA A 8 -21.62 9.24 29.17
CA ALA A 8 -21.85 8.60 27.89
C ALA A 8 -20.48 8.32 27.27
N ALA A 9 -20.08 7.05 27.30
CA ALA A 9 -18.86 6.58 26.69
C ALA A 9 -18.89 6.98 25.20
N ALA A 10 -17.88 7.75 24.82
CA ALA A 10 -17.64 8.14 23.44
C ALA A 10 -17.72 6.90 22.53
N LEU A 11 -18.66 6.92 21.59
CA LEU A 11 -18.60 6.11 20.39
C LEU A 11 -17.36 6.59 19.61
N MET A 12 -16.19 6.04 19.93
CA MET A 12 -15.02 6.21 19.07
C MET A 12 -15.33 5.51 17.75
N PRO A 13 -15.31 6.22 16.61
CA PRO A 13 -15.33 5.54 15.33
C PRO A 13 -14.00 4.79 15.23
N LEU A 14 -14.06 3.46 15.19
CA LEU A 14 -12.97 2.60 14.75
C LEU A 14 -12.71 2.88 13.26
N LEU A 15 -12.12 4.04 12.96
CA LEU A 15 -11.32 4.22 11.76
C LEU A 15 -10.06 3.40 11.97
N ALA A 16 -10.20 2.09 11.78
CA ALA A 16 -9.08 1.21 11.55
C ALA A 16 -8.36 1.75 10.32
N HIS A 17 -7.32 2.55 10.55
CA HIS A 17 -6.38 2.94 9.51
C HIS A 17 -5.74 1.63 9.08
N ALA A 18 -6.23 1.13 7.96
CA ALA A 18 -5.85 -0.13 7.39
C ALA A 18 -4.43 0.03 6.81
N GLN A 19 -3.44 0.13 7.69
CA GLN A 19 -2.07 0.46 7.33
C GLN A 19 -1.39 -0.79 6.77
N TRP A 20 -0.71 -0.58 5.65
CA TRP A 20 0.19 -1.57 5.09
C TRP A 20 1.52 -1.52 5.84
N TYR A 21 2.02 -2.68 6.23
CA TYR A 21 3.32 -2.86 6.85
C TYR A 21 4.15 -3.76 5.95
N GLY A 22 5.42 -3.43 5.75
CA GLY A 22 6.26 -4.22 4.87
C GLY A 22 7.70 -3.79 4.91
N SER A 23 8.51 -4.50 4.14
CA SER A 23 9.89 -4.13 3.88
C SER A 23 10.03 -3.78 2.41
N GLN A 24 10.90 -2.80 2.15
CA GLN A 24 11.38 -2.49 0.81
C GLN A 24 12.89 -2.62 0.83
N GLN A 25 13.42 -3.32 -0.17
CA GLN A 25 14.84 -3.44 -0.43
C GLN A 25 15.13 -2.82 -1.79
N GLN A 26 16.29 -2.16 -1.91
CA GLN A 26 16.79 -1.65 -3.17
C GLN A 26 18.16 -2.26 -3.46
N ILE A 27 18.34 -2.77 -4.68
CA ILE A 27 19.60 -3.34 -5.19
C ILE A 27 19.85 -2.71 -6.56
N GLY A 28 20.76 -1.74 -6.61
CA GLY A 28 21.02 -0.95 -7.81
C GLY A 28 19.75 -0.24 -8.31
N ASN A 29 19.39 -0.51 -9.56
CA ASN A 29 18.19 0.05 -10.19
C ASN A 29 16.91 -0.76 -9.91
N ASN A 30 17.02 -1.86 -9.16
CA ASN A 30 15.88 -2.69 -8.82
C ASN A 30 15.43 -2.41 -7.38
N SER A 31 14.13 -2.37 -7.16
CA SER A 31 13.53 -2.37 -5.83
C SER A 31 12.54 -3.52 -5.70
N TYR A 32 12.53 -4.16 -4.54
CA TYR A 32 11.63 -5.24 -4.19
C TYR A 32 10.95 -4.87 -2.89
N GLY A 33 9.66 -5.14 -2.77
CA GLY A 33 8.92 -4.91 -1.56
C GLY A 33 7.89 -6.00 -1.32
N SER A 34 7.74 -6.36 -0.06
CA SER A 34 6.72 -7.29 0.41
C SER A 34 5.95 -6.62 1.52
N TYR A 35 4.64 -6.48 1.32
CA TYR A 35 3.74 -5.74 2.18
C TYR A 35 2.59 -6.62 2.62
N SER A 36 2.27 -6.57 3.90
CA SER A 36 1.07 -7.12 4.51
C SER A 36 0.11 -6.00 4.81
N GLY A 37 -1.14 -6.17 4.41
CA GLY A 37 -2.19 -5.20 4.57
C GLY A 37 -3.31 -5.68 5.49
N PRO A 38 -4.34 -4.86 5.65
CA PRO A 38 -5.53 -5.19 6.44
C PRO A 38 -6.28 -6.41 5.89
N ASN A 39 -7.06 -7.05 6.75
CA ASN A 39 -7.94 -8.18 6.36
C ASN A 39 -7.20 -9.34 5.68
N GLY A 40 -5.95 -9.61 6.05
CA GLY A 40 -5.15 -10.70 5.47
C GLY A 40 -4.67 -10.42 4.04
N SER A 41 -4.78 -9.17 3.56
CA SER A 41 -4.25 -8.83 2.25
C SER A 41 -2.72 -8.82 2.25
N SER A 42 -2.11 -9.10 1.11
CA SER A 42 -0.66 -8.99 0.91
C SER A 42 -0.36 -8.44 -0.48
N MET A 43 0.81 -7.85 -0.64
CA MET A 43 1.29 -7.32 -1.91
C MET A 43 2.77 -7.58 -2.03
N ASN A 44 3.18 -8.15 -3.16
CA ASN A 44 4.59 -8.15 -3.58
C ASN A 44 4.75 -7.16 -4.71
N SER A 45 5.76 -6.31 -4.62
CA SER A 45 6.09 -5.27 -5.59
C SER A 45 7.53 -5.45 -6.03
N SER A 46 7.78 -5.45 -7.33
CA SER A 46 9.12 -5.30 -7.89
C SER A 46 9.14 -4.09 -8.80
N SER A 47 10.26 -3.39 -8.84
CA SER A 47 10.42 -2.22 -9.70
C SER A 47 11.82 -2.16 -10.28
N THR A 48 11.92 -1.74 -11.52
CA THR A 48 13.20 -1.54 -12.22
C THR A 48 13.21 -0.15 -12.83
N GLN A 49 14.25 0.62 -12.53
CA GLN A 49 14.47 1.94 -13.12
C GLN A 49 15.40 1.85 -14.34
N ILE A 50 14.93 2.36 -15.47
CA ILE A 50 15.70 2.50 -16.72
C ILE A 50 15.59 3.96 -17.17
N GLY A 51 16.71 4.69 -17.06
CA GLY A 51 16.73 6.14 -17.28
C GLY A 51 15.79 6.87 -16.30
N ASN A 52 14.84 7.64 -16.85
CA ASN A 52 13.84 8.38 -16.07
C ASN A 52 12.51 7.63 -15.92
N THR A 53 12.46 6.37 -16.36
CA THR A 53 11.27 5.52 -16.30
C THR A 53 11.45 4.44 -15.25
N THR A 54 10.49 4.32 -14.35
CA THR A 54 10.37 3.22 -13.39
C THR A 54 9.25 2.29 -13.84
N TYR A 55 9.57 1.02 -14.03
CA TYR A 55 8.59 -0.03 -14.29
C TYR A 55 8.31 -0.75 -12.98
N THR A 56 7.05 -0.95 -12.62
CA THR A 56 6.64 -1.55 -11.35
C THR A 56 5.61 -2.64 -11.60
N ASN A 57 5.92 -3.86 -11.15
CA ASN A 57 5.01 -5.00 -11.20
C ASN A 57 4.56 -5.32 -9.78
N GLN A 58 3.25 -5.42 -9.59
CA GLN A 58 2.63 -5.66 -8.30
C GLN A 58 1.71 -6.86 -8.38
N SER A 59 1.83 -7.76 -7.41
CA SER A 59 0.93 -8.88 -7.18
C SER A 59 0.25 -8.64 -5.85
N TYR A 60 -1.05 -8.35 -5.87
CA TYR A 60 -1.88 -8.14 -4.70
C TYR A 60 -2.76 -9.36 -4.46
N SER A 61 -2.78 -9.89 -3.24
CA SER A 61 -3.72 -10.92 -2.82
C SER A 61 -4.62 -10.38 -1.70
N ASP A 62 -5.93 -10.57 -1.80
CA ASP A 62 -6.86 -10.21 -0.72
C ASP A 62 -7.00 -11.34 0.32
N GLY A 63 -7.68 -11.06 1.44
CA GLY A 63 -7.93 -12.05 2.49
C GLY A 63 -8.84 -13.21 2.12
N GLN A 64 -9.46 -13.18 0.94
CA GLN A 64 -10.27 -14.26 0.39
C GLN A 64 -9.47 -15.13 -0.59
N GLY A 65 -8.20 -14.80 -0.84
CA GLY A 65 -7.31 -15.51 -1.73
C GLY A 65 -7.36 -15.05 -3.19
N HIS A 66 -8.11 -13.99 -3.52
CA HIS A 66 -8.10 -13.44 -4.87
C HIS A 66 -6.80 -12.72 -5.14
N THR A 67 -6.16 -13.02 -6.27
CA THR A 67 -4.90 -12.39 -6.66
C THR A 67 -5.10 -11.53 -7.91
N THR A 68 -4.66 -10.28 -7.85
CA THR A 68 -4.67 -9.33 -8.95
C THR A 68 -3.24 -8.89 -9.25
N TYR A 69 -2.90 -8.81 -10.53
CA TYR A 69 -1.61 -8.32 -11.00
C TYR A 69 -1.80 -6.94 -11.62
N SER A 70 -0.88 -6.02 -11.34
CA SER A 70 -0.85 -4.71 -11.96
C SER A 70 0.57 -4.41 -12.42
N ASN A 71 0.70 -3.92 -13.66
CA ASN A 71 1.98 -3.50 -14.21
C ASN A 71 1.86 -2.02 -14.54
N THR A 72 2.69 -1.20 -13.90
CA THR A 72 2.70 0.24 -14.11
C THR A 72 4.06 0.71 -14.60
N SER A 73 4.07 1.79 -15.37
CA SER A 73 5.28 2.50 -15.76
C SER A 73 5.11 3.96 -15.38
N SER A 74 6.11 4.52 -14.70
CA SER A 74 6.14 5.91 -14.27
C SER A 74 7.34 6.62 -14.85
N THR A 75 7.13 7.64 -15.68
CA THR A 75 8.20 8.41 -16.31
C THR A 75 8.24 9.83 -15.73
N ARG A 76 9.41 10.29 -15.31
CA ARG A 76 9.61 11.67 -14.84
C ARG A 76 10.13 12.56 -15.97
N ILE A 77 9.40 13.65 -16.27
CA ILE A 77 9.79 14.68 -17.24
C ILE A 77 9.75 16.04 -16.51
N GLY A 78 10.92 16.63 -16.27
CA GLY A 78 11.04 17.79 -15.38
C GLY A 78 10.56 17.43 -13.96
N ASN A 79 9.61 18.21 -13.43
CA ASN A 79 9.03 18.00 -12.10
C ASN A 79 7.71 17.19 -12.14
N THR A 80 7.30 16.70 -13.31
CA THR A 80 6.03 15.96 -13.48
C THR A 80 6.31 14.46 -13.61
N VAL A 81 5.50 13.64 -12.93
CA VAL A 81 5.52 12.17 -13.04
C VAL A 81 4.27 11.72 -13.78
N TYR A 82 4.45 10.99 -14.88
CA TYR A 82 3.37 10.39 -15.66
C TYR A 82 3.34 8.90 -15.39
N THR A 83 2.20 8.39 -14.90
CA THR A 83 2.02 6.96 -14.60
C THR A 83 1.01 6.36 -15.56
N ASN A 84 1.35 5.21 -16.15
CA ASN A 84 0.48 4.42 -17.02
C ASN A 84 0.40 2.99 -16.49
N GLY A 85 -0.80 2.44 -16.34
CA GLY A 85 -1.06 1.12 -15.79
C GLY A 85 -1.79 0.22 -16.78
N TYR A 86 -1.41 -1.06 -16.78
CA TYR A 86 -1.94 -2.12 -17.63
C TYR A 86 -2.38 -3.32 -16.79
#